data_AF-A0A5J6I065-F1
#
_entry.id   AF-A0A5J6I065-F1
#
_cell.length_a   1.000
_cell.length_b   1.000
_cell.length_c   1.000
_cell.angle_alpha   90.00
_cell.angle_beta   90.00
_cell.angle_gamma   90.00
#
_symmetry.space_group_name_H-M   'P 1'
#
loop_
_entity.id
_entity.type
_entity.pdbx_description
1 polymer ?
#
loop_
_entity_poly.entity_id
_entity_poly.type
_entity_poly.pdbx_seq_one_letter_code
_entity_poly.pdbx_strand_id
1 'polypeptide(L)' 'MTRRRKPTVRVFHRPGGWVLPDYTDLADCTTNFHREQDGRPPCTDTAVWKVVADHGLHLSIGFYCDADLPDEHRRPAA' A
#
# COMPACT_ATOMS: atom_id res chain seq x y z
N MET A 1 -8.61 10.49 28.87
CA MET A 1 -8.05 10.80 27.53
C MET A 1 -7.24 9.61 27.06
N THR A 2 -7.81 8.73 26.25
CA THR A 2 -7.10 7.59 25.67
C THR A 2 -6.08 8.13 24.67
N ARG A 3 -4.78 8.02 24.96
CA ARG A 3 -3.74 8.32 23.97
C ARG A 3 -4.03 7.43 22.76
N ARG A 4 -4.45 8.00 21.63
CA ARG A 4 -4.53 7.26 20.36
C ARG A 4 -3.13 6.72 20.11
N ARG A 5 -2.96 5.41 20.26
CA ARG A 5 -1.69 4.74 20.01
C ARG A 5 -1.37 5.00 18.54
N LYS A 6 -0.19 5.56 18.25
CA LYS A 6 0.24 5.72 16.86
C LYS A 6 0.25 4.32 16.22
N PRO A 7 -0.25 4.18 14.99
CA PRO A 7 -0.25 2.90 14.34
C PRO A 7 1.19 2.38 14.20
N THR A 8 1.36 1.08 14.40
CA THR A 8 2.65 0.43 14.14
C THR A 8 2.70 0.13 12.65
N VAL A 9 3.58 0.84 11.93
CA VAL A 9 3.70 0.73 10.47
C VAL A 9 4.86 -0.20 10.13
N ARG A 10 4.60 -1.17 9.26
CA ARG A 10 5.61 -2.05 8.68
C ARG A 10 5.57 -1.94 7.17
N VAL A 11 6.73 -1.70 6.57
CA VAL A 11 6.89 -1.52 5.12
C VAL A 11 7.71 -2.68 4.58
N PHE A 12 7.20 -3.37 3.57
CA PHE A 12 7.84 -4.53 2.96
C PHE A 12 8.07 -4.28 1.48
N HIS A 13 9.31 -4.45 1.04
CA HIS A 13 9.68 -4.43 -0.38
C HIS A 13 9.87 -5.84 -0.91
N ARG A 14 9.34 -6.12 -2.10
CA ARG A 14 9.56 -7.35 -2.84
C ARG A 14 9.79 -7.01 -4.32
N PRO A 15 11.02 -7.13 -4.85
CA PRO A 15 11.33 -6.75 -6.23
C PRO A 15 10.56 -7.54 -7.29
N GLY A 16 10.30 -8.84 -7.02
CA GLY A 16 9.44 -9.68 -7.87
C GLY A 16 7.94 -9.46 -7.63
N GLY A 17 7.61 -8.44 -6.83
CA GLY A 17 6.29 -7.99 -6.44
C GLY A 17 5.44 -8.96 -5.61
N TRP A 18 4.31 -8.43 -5.16
CA TRP A 18 3.32 -9.15 -4.36
C TRP A 18 2.22 -9.68 -5.27
N VAL A 19 1.90 -10.97 -5.13
CA VAL A 19 0.66 -11.51 -5.66
C VAL A 19 -0.48 -10.82 -4.90
N LEU A 20 -1.22 -9.97 -5.60
CA LEU A 20 -2.43 -9.38 -5.07
C LEU A 20 -3.47 -10.49 -4.93
N PRO A 21 -4.16 -10.62 -3.78
CA PRO A 21 -5.38 -11.40 -3.71
C PRO A 21 -6.33 -10.99 -4.83
N ASP A 22 -7.15 -11.93 -5.30
CA ASP A 22 -8.18 -11.62 -6.29
C ASP A 22 -9.19 -10.66 -5.66
N TYR A 23 -9.00 -9.39 -5.96
CA TYR A 23 -9.79 -8.26 -5.51
C TYR A 23 -10.64 -7.75 -6.68
N THR A 24 -11.08 -8.62 -7.59
CA THR A 24 -11.93 -8.20 -8.73
C THR A 24 -13.20 -7.48 -8.28
N ASP A 25 -13.70 -7.78 -7.08
CA ASP A 25 -14.81 -7.09 -6.40
C ASP A 25 -14.44 -5.72 -5.79
N LEU A 26 -13.15 -5.46 -5.59
CA LEU A 26 -12.59 -4.23 -5.04
C LEU A 26 -11.60 -3.56 -6.01
N ALA A 27 -11.66 -3.91 -7.31
CA ALA A 27 -10.76 -3.39 -8.34
C ALA A 27 -10.76 -1.85 -8.34
N ASP A 28 -11.94 -1.27 -8.10
CA ASP A 28 -12.19 0.17 -8.00
C ASP A 28 -11.65 0.84 -6.72
N CYS A 29 -11.23 0.06 -5.73
CA CYS A 29 -10.63 0.56 -4.49
C CYS A 29 -9.10 0.50 -4.50
N THR A 30 -8.51 -0.03 -5.58
CA THR A 30 -7.07 -0.24 -5.66
C THR A 30 -6.33 1.04 -6.01
N THR A 31 -5.04 1.06 -5.68
CA THR A 31 -4.10 2.09 -6.13
C THR A 31 -4.00 2.17 -7.66
N ASN A 32 -4.31 1.09 -8.40
CA ASN A 32 -4.38 1.10 -9.86
C ASN A 32 -5.61 1.86 -10.39
N PHE A 33 -6.77 1.69 -9.77
CA PHE A 33 -7.98 2.43 -10.17
C PHE A 33 -7.81 3.94 -10.04
N HIS A 34 -7.21 4.41 -8.94
CA HIS A 34 -6.90 5.83 -8.78
C HIS A 34 -5.92 6.34 -9.85
N ARG A 35 -4.98 5.51 -10.32
CA ARG A 35 -4.05 5.90 -11.40
C ARG A 35 -4.76 6.03 -12.74
N GLU A 36 -5.68 5.13 -13.06
CA GLU A 36 -6.48 5.21 -14.27
C GLU A 36 -7.36 6.47 -14.27
N GLN A 37 -7.96 6.83 -13.12
CA GLN A 37 -8.68 8.10 -12.97
C GLN A 37 -7.78 9.33 -13.18
N ASP A 38 -6.52 9.25 -12.76
CA ASP A 38 -5.53 10.31 -12.93
C ASP A 38 -4.83 10.30 -14.31
N GLY A 39 -5.24 9.43 -15.24
CA GLY A 39 -4.62 9.28 -16.56
C GLY A 39 -3.19 8.73 -16.52
N ARG A 40 -2.77 8.15 -15.40
CA ARG A 40 -1.46 7.51 -15.23
C ARG A 40 -1.56 6.05 -15.64
N PRO A 41 -0.53 5.48 -16.29
CA PRO A 41 -0.57 4.08 -16.69
C PRO A 41 -0.77 3.19 -15.45
N PRO A 42 -1.59 2.14 -15.53
CA PRO A 42 -1.73 1.18 -14.45
C PRO A 42 -0.35 0.63 -14.11
N CYS A 43 -0.13 0.34 -12.85
CA CYS A 43 1.12 -0.29 -12.48
C CYS A 43 1.20 -1.65 -13.18
N THR A 44 2.18 -1.83 -14.06
CA THR A 44 2.18 -2.86 -15.11
C THR A 44 2.53 -4.27 -14.61
N ASP A 45 2.00 -4.68 -13.45
CA ASP A 45 1.65 -6.06 -13.05
C ASP A 45 1.99 -6.41 -11.61
N THR A 46 2.82 -5.64 -10.91
CA THR A 46 3.20 -6.05 -9.54
C THR A 46 3.47 -4.88 -8.62
N ALA A 47 2.61 -4.70 -7.62
CA ALA A 47 2.94 -3.88 -6.47
C ALA A 47 4.15 -4.48 -5.77
N VAL A 48 5.26 -3.75 -5.72
CA VAL A 48 6.50 -4.20 -5.08
C VAL A 48 6.57 -3.79 -3.61
N TRP A 49 5.72 -2.86 -3.18
CA TRP A 49 5.61 -2.43 -1.80
C TRP A 49 4.31 -2.88 -1.16
N LYS A 50 4.41 -3.36 0.07
CA LYS A 50 3.29 -3.63 0.97
C LYS A 50 3.48 -2.83 2.25
N VAL A 51 2.52 -1.98 2.60
CA VAL A 51 2.49 -1.24 3.86
C VAL A 51 1.40 -1.82 4.73
N VAL A 52 1.74 -2.21 5.95
CA VAL A 52 0.81 -2.71 6.95
C VAL A 52 0.81 -1.75 8.13
N ALA A 53 -0.31 -1.08 8.37
CA ALA A 53 -0.53 -0.24 9.53
C ALA A 53 -1.44 -0.95 10.53
N ASP A 54 -0.93 -1.17 11.75
CA ASP A 54 -1.67 -1.77 12.84
C ASP A 54 -2.16 -0.69 13.82
N HIS A 55 -3.48 -0.53 13.88
CA HIS A 55 -4.16 0.44 14.73
C HIS A 55 -4.66 -0.16 16.06
N GLY A 56 -4.24 -1.39 16.38
CA GLY A 56 -4.63 -2.17 17.55
C GLY A 56 -5.95 -2.91 17.38
N LEU A 57 -7.00 -2.25 16.87
CA LEU A 57 -8.33 -2.84 16.65
C LEU A 57 -8.61 -3.22 15.18
N HIS A 58 -7.83 -2.68 14.24
CA HIS A 58 -7.94 -2.99 12.82
C HIS A 58 -6.58 -2.88 12.14
N LEU A 59 -6.47 -3.54 10.99
CA LEU A 59 -5.31 -3.50 10.11
C LEU A 59 -5.67 -2.79 8.82
N SER A 60 -4.79 -1.91 8.37
CA SER A 60 -4.84 -1.33 7.03
C SER A 60 -3.67 -1.88 6.22
N ILE A 61 -3.96 -2.39 5.02
CA ILE A 61 -2.95 -2.97 4.13
C ILE A 61 -3.03 -2.21 2.80
N GLY A 62 -1.94 -1.54 2.44
CA GLY A 62 -1.79 -0.86 1.17
C GLY A 62 -0.74 -1.54 0.30
N PHE A 63 -1.01 -1.64 -0.99
CA PHE A 63 -0.07 -2.14 -1.98
C PHE A 63 0.29 -1.00 -2.94
N TYR A 64 1.59 -0.80 -3.15
CA TYR A 64 2.11 0.32 -3.93
C TYR A 64 3.17 -0.14 -4.91
N CYS A 65 3.30 0.65 -5.97
CA CYS A 65 4.40 0.58 -6.91
C CYS A 65 5.50 1.56 -6.50
N ASP A 66 6.71 1.38 -7.02
CA ASP A 66 7.87 2.21 -6.63
C ASP A 66 7.57 3.71 -6.73
N ALA A 67 6.94 4.13 -7.82
CA ALA A 67 6.62 5.54 -8.05
C ALA A 67 5.54 6.11 -7.11
N ASP A 68 4.71 5.24 -6.53
CA ASP A 68 3.52 5.63 -5.76
C ASP A 68 3.66 5.40 -4.25
N LEU A 69 4.76 4.79 -3.80
CA LEU A 69 5.03 4.68 -2.37
C LEU A 69 5.13 6.09 -1.77
N PRO A 70 4.32 6.45 -0.76
CA PRO A 70 4.40 7.75 -0.12
C PRO A 70 5.79 8.03 0.45
N ASP A 71 6.25 9.29 0.37
CA ASP A 71 7.58 9.70 0.85
C ASP A 71 7.85 9.32 2.31
N GLU A 72 6.81 9.40 3.14
CA GLU A 72 6.83 8.99 4.55
C GLU A 72 7.14 7.50 4.78
N HIS A 73 7.01 6.67 3.76
CA HIS A 73 7.32 5.23 3.79
C HIS A 73 8.59 4.86 3.00
N ARG A 74 9.15 5.77 2.19
CA ARG A 74 10.36 5.53 1.38
C ARG A 74 11.64 5.37 2.20
N ARG A 75 11.64 5.83 3.45
CA ARG A 75 12.77 5.63 4.37
C ARG A 75 12.51 4.37 5.20
N PRO A 76 13.35 3.33 5.10
CA PRO A 76 13.36 2.32 6.15
C PRO A 76 13.68 3.06 7.46
N ALA A 77 12.94 2.75 8.54
CA ALA A 77 13.42 3.09 9.87
C ALA A 77 14.85 2.51 9.98
N ALA A 78 15.82 3.40 10.21
CA ALA A 78 17.23 3.05 10.33
C ALA A 78 17.48 2.04 11.45
#